data_AF-A0A268F0F7-F1
#
_entry.id   AF-A0A268F0F7-F1
#
_cell.length_a   1.000
_cell.length_b   1.000
_cell.length_c   1.000
_cell.angle_alpha   90.00
_cell.angle_beta   90.00
_cell.angle_gamma   90.00
#
_symmetry.space_group_name_H-M   'P 1'
#
loop_
_entity.id
_entity.type
_entity.pdbx_description
1 polymer ?
#
loop_
_entity_poly.entity_id
_entity_poly.type
_entity_poly.pdbx_seq_one_letter_code
_entity_poly.pdbx_strand_id
1 'polypeptide(L)' 'MKVVYIVGITFLVLLMFIYQWPRIQSGERREKAAFAALTVMGWGIATMYIMFPTMTSPAKIIDFLLVQLRNIVTSPF' A
#
# COMPACT_ATOMS: atom_id res chain seq x y z
N MET A 1 17.55 1.28 8.67
CA MET A 1 16.70 2.09 7.76
C MET A 1 15.28 1.57 7.63
N LYS A 2 15.05 0.29 7.27
CA LYS A 2 13.68 -0.31 7.14
C LYS A 2 12.76 -0.09 8.36
N VAL A 3 13.31 -0.22 9.57
CA VAL A 3 12.56 -0.03 10.83
C VAL A 3 12.03 1.40 11.00
N VAL A 4 12.79 2.41 10.55
CA VAL A 4 12.37 3.81 10.61
C VAL A 4 11.14 4.05 9.72
N TYR A 5 11.11 3.45 8.53
CA TYR A 5 9.95 3.51 7.64
C TYR A 5 8.72 2.82 8.23
N ILE A 6 8.89 1.65 8.86
CA ILE A 6 7.78 0.94 9.52
C ILE A 6 7.22 1.78 10.66
N VAL A 7 8.08 2.34 11.52
CA VAL A 7 7.65 3.19 12.64
C VAL A 7 6.93 4.44 12.14
N GLY A 8 7.45 5.10 11.09
CA GLY A 8 6.82 6.28 10.50
C GLY A 8 5.44 5.99 9.91
N ILE A 9 5.28 4.89 9.17
CA ILE A 9 3.99 4.48 8.60
C ILE A 9 3.02 4.09 9.70
N THR A 10 3.44 3.33 10.70
CA THR A 10 2.59 2.99 11.85
C THR A 10 2.11 4.24 12.58
N PHE A 11 2.98 5.24 12.76
CA PHE A 11 2.62 6.51 13.40
C PHE A 11 1.58 7.30 12.58
N LEU A 12 1.77 7.40 11.26
CA LEU A 12 0.81 8.04 10.35
C LEU A 12 -0.55 7.32 10.34
N VAL A 13 -0.54 5.99 10.30
CA VAL A 13 -1.74 5.16 10.37
C VAL A 13 -2.47 5.37 11.70
N LEU A 14 -1.73 5.45 12.81
CA LEU A 14 -2.31 5.74 14.13
C LEU A 14 -2.97 7.12 14.16
N LEU A 15 -2.32 8.13 13.58
CA LEU A 15 -2.86 9.49 13.49
C LEU A 15 -4.15 9.53 12.67
N MET A 16 -4.15 8.89 11.50
CA MET A 16 -5.33 8.78 10.64
C MET A 16 -6.46 8.05 11.38
N PHE A 17 -6.15 6.99 12.11
CA PHE A 17 -7.12 6.22 12.85
C PHE A 17 -7.76 7.05 13.96
N ILE A 18 -6.95 7.72 14.80
CA ILE A 18 -7.46 8.58 15.90
C ILE A 18 -8.25 9.77 15.36
N TYR A 19 -7.89 10.32 14.19
CA TYR A 19 -8.62 11.44 13.60
C TYR A 19 -9.93 11.01 12.93
N GLN A 20 -9.94 9.91 12.18
CA GLN A 20 -11.14 9.45 11.47
C GLN A 20 -12.13 8.71 12.38
N TRP A 21 -11.66 7.98 13.39
CA TRP A 21 -12.52 7.21 14.30
C TRP A 21 -13.63 8.02 15.03
N PRO A 22 -13.36 9.23 15.56
CA PRO A 22 -14.39 10.09 16.12
C PRO A 22 -15.16 10.87 15.05
N ARG A 23 -14.58 11.06 13.86
CA ARG A 23 -15.21 11.80 12.74
C ARG A 23 -16.26 10.97 12.00
N ILE A 24 -16.11 9.64 11.97
CA ILE A 24 -17.16 8.73 11.51
C ILE A 24 -18.29 8.77 12.55
N GLN A 25 -19.41 9.40 12.16
CA GLN A 25 -20.59 9.58 13.02
C GLN A 25 -20.95 8.27 13.71
N SER A 26 -21.18 8.35 15.01
CA SER A 26 -21.35 7.24 15.96
C SER A 26 -22.49 6.25 15.64
N GLY A 27 -23.28 6.47 14.58
CA GLY A 27 -24.42 5.65 14.18
C GLY A 27 -24.08 4.43 13.32
N GLU A 28 -23.03 4.48 12.49
CA GLU A 28 -22.74 3.41 11.52
C GLU A 28 -21.52 2.57 11.91
N ARG A 29 -21.71 1.60 12.80
CA ARG A 29 -20.67 0.60 13.15
C ARG A 29 -20.07 -0.10 11.93
N ARG A 30 -20.82 -0.20 10.81
CA ARG A 30 -20.35 -0.78 9.55
C ARG A 30 -19.25 0.06 8.89
N GLU A 31 -19.36 1.37 8.90
CA GLU A 31 -18.32 2.26 8.34
C GLU A 31 -17.03 2.20 9.16
N LYS A 32 -17.14 2.17 10.49
CA LYS A 32 -15.97 2.00 11.37
C LYS A 32 -15.26 0.67 11.14
N ALA A 33 -16.03 -0.40 10.93
CA ALA A 33 -15.48 -1.72 10.60
C ALA A 33 -14.80 -1.73 9.22
N ALA A 34 -15.41 -1.11 8.21
CA ALA A 34 -14.83 -1.00 6.87
C ALA A 34 -13.54 -0.17 6.88
N PHE A 35 -13.54 0.97 7.57
CA PHE A 35 -12.36 1.80 7.74
C PHE A 35 -11.23 1.07 8.47
N ALA A 36 -11.54 0.38 9.57
CA ALA A 36 -10.55 -0.42 10.30
C ALA A 36 -9.98 -1.54 9.42
N ALA A 37 -10.83 -2.28 8.70
CA ALA A 37 -10.41 -3.35 7.82
C ALA A 37 -9.50 -2.85 6.68
N LEU A 38 -9.89 -1.75 6.02
CA LEU A 38 -9.09 -1.11 4.95
C LEU A 38 -7.76 -0.60 5.49
N THR A 39 -7.76 -0.01 6.69
CA THR A 39 -6.54 0.51 7.34
C THR A 39 -5.57 -0.61 7.69
N VAL A 40 -6.06 -1.71 8.28
CA VAL A 40 -5.25 -2.89 8.62
C VAL A 40 -4.73 -3.57 7.36
N MET A 41 -5.55 -3.71 6.31
CA MET A 41 -5.12 -4.26 5.03
C MET A 41 -4.03 -3.40 4.38
N GLY A 42 -4.23 -2.08 4.29
CA GLY A 42 -3.25 -1.15 3.71
C GLY A 42 -1.93 -1.14 4.50
N TRP A 43 -2.00 -1.15 5.82
CA TRP A 43 -0.82 -1.25 6.69
C TRP A 43 -0.09 -2.59 6.54
N GLY A 44 -0.84 -3.70 6.46
CA GLY A 44 -0.29 -5.04 6.22
C GLY A 44 0.46 -5.13 4.89
N ILE A 45 -0.13 -4.59 3.82
CA ILE A 45 0.52 -4.53 2.50
C ILE A 45 1.80 -3.68 2.57
N ALA A 46 1.75 -2.50 3.19
CA ALA A 46 2.90 -1.61 3.32
C ALA A 46 4.05 -2.23 4.12
N THR A 47 3.74 -2.87 5.25
CA THR A 47 4.75 -3.55 6.09
C THR A 47 5.35 -4.76 5.39
N MET A 48 4.55 -5.56 4.70
CA MET A 48 5.00 -6.68 3.88
C MET A 48 5.96 -6.22 2.77
N TYR A 49 5.67 -5.10 2.13
CA TYR A 49 6.52 -4.50 1.10
C TYR A 49 7.89 -4.03 1.62
N ILE A 50 7.92 -3.49 2.84
CA ILE A 50 9.18 -3.06 3.48
C ILE A 50 10.01 -4.27 3.93
N MET A 51 9.36 -5.34 4.38
CA MET A 51 10.02 -6.56 4.86
C MET A 51 10.61 -7.37 3.70
N PHE A 52 9.88 -7.43 2.58
CA PHE A 52 10.29 -8.11 1.33
C PHE A 52 10.57 -7.11 0.20
N PRO A 53 11.66 -6.32 0.25
CA PRO A 53 11.99 -5.35 -0.80
C PRO A 53 12.37 -6.03 -2.14
N THR A 54 12.56 -7.35 -2.13
CA THR A 54 12.83 -8.18 -3.31
C THR A 54 11.55 -8.67 -4.00
N MET A 55 10.36 -8.46 -3.42
CA MET A 55 9.12 -8.62 -4.18
C MET A 55 9.13 -7.58 -5.29
N THR A 56 9.16 -8.05 -6.54
CA THR A 56 9.11 -7.21 -7.72
C THR A 56 7.90 -6.30 -7.59
N SER A 57 8.15 -5.00 -7.47
CA SER A 57 7.07 -4.01 -7.39
C SER A 57 6.06 -4.27 -8.51
N PRO A 58 4.74 -4.19 -8.25
CA PRO A 58 3.76 -4.22 -9.34
C PRO A 58 4.11 -3.20 -10.43
N ALA A 59 4.67 -2.04 -10.06
CA ALA A 59 5.19 -1.07 -11.00
C ALA A 59 6.37 -1.61 -11.82
N LYS A 60 7.31 -2.34 -11.21
CA LYS A 60 8.42 -3.03 -11.93
C LYS A 60 7.92 -4.13 -12.85
N ILE A 61 6.83 -4.82 -12.51
CA ILE A 61 6.20 -5.82 -13.38
C ILE A 61 5.62 -5.13 -14.62
N ILE A 62 4.91 -4.01 -14.42
CA ILE A 62 4.40 -3.19 -15.52
C ILE A 62 5.55 -2.66 -16.37
N ASP A 63 6.62 -2.15 -15.75
CA ASP A 63 7.80 -1.64 -16.44
C ASP A 63 8.48 -2.75 -17.26
N PHE A 64 8.60 -3.95 -16.70
CA PHE A 64 9.14 -5.12 -17.39
C PHE A 64 8.28 -5.48 -18.61
N LEU A 65 6.95 -5.53 -18.45
CA LEU A 65 6.02 -5.81 -19.56
C LEU A 65 6.10 -4.74 -20.66
N LEU A 66 6.19 -3.46 -20.28
CA LEU A 66 6.34 -2.35 -21.21
C LEU A 66 7.67 -2.42 -21.96
N VAL A 67 8.77 -2.78 -21.30
CA VAL A 67 10.07 -2.99 -21.95
C VAL A 67 10.01 -4.16 -22.94
N GLN A 68 9.40 -5.29 -22.56
CA GLN A 68 9.24 -6.43 -23.47
C GLN A 68 8.37 -6.07 -24.69
N LEU A 69 7.25 -5.39 -24.48
CA LEU A 69 6.38 -4.90 -25.56
C LEU A 69 7.11 -3.91 -26.47
N ARG A 70 7.86 -2.97 -25.89
CA ARG A 70 8.68 -2.03 -26.68
C ARG A 70 9.66 -2.78 -27.56
N ASN A 71 10.38 -3.75 -27.02
CA ASN A 71 11.35 -4.54 -27.79
C ASN A 71 10.71 -5.34 -28.93
N ILE A 72 9.48 -5.83 -28.76
CA ILE A 72 8.72 -6.52 -29.83
C ILE A 72 8.24 -5.52 -30.89
N VAL A 73 7.84 -4.31 -30.50
CA VAL A 73 7.37 -3.28 -31.45
C VAL A 73 8.53 -2.62 -32.19
N THR A 74 9.69 -2.48 -31.55
CA THR A 74 10.90 -1.89 -32.14
C THR A 74 11.86 -2.93 -32.72
N SER A 75 11.56 -4.23 -32.64
CA SER A 75 12.36 -5.23 -33.35
C SER A 75 12.18 -5.01 -34.85
N PRO A 76 13.26 -4.67 -35.59
CA PRO A 76 13.17 -4.66 -37.03
C PRO A 76 12.99 -6.12 -37.45
N PHE A 77 11.95 -6.40 -38.24
CA PHE A 77 11.96 -7.59 -39.07
C PHE A 77 13.16 -7.54 -40.03
#